data_AF-A0AAW5F0T4-F1
#
_entry.id   AF-A0AAW5F0T4-F1
#
_cell.length_a   1.000
_cell.length_b   1.000
_cell.length_c   1.000
_cell.angle_alpha   90.00
_cell.angle_beta   90.00
_cell.angle_gamma   90.00
#
_symmetry.space_group_name_H-M   'P 1'
#
loop_
_entity.id
_entity.type
_entity.pdbx_description
1 polymer ?
#
loop_
_entity_poly.entity_id
_entity_poly.type
_entity_poly.pdbx_seq_one_letter_code
_entity_poly.pdbx_strand_id
1 'polypeptide(L)' 'MTDNEKRAHDFAVSILPKMFEIRVNEAQSQEKGNVTIDLYTEYLDIYNRVLESFNRDFLDEK' A
#
# COMPACT_ATOMS: atom_id res chain seq x y z
N MET A 1 0.32 -17.51 -1.92
CA MET A 1 1.49 -16.73 -1.51
C MET A 1 2.76 -17.32 -2.09
N THR A 2 3.03 -16.94 -3.34
CA THR A 2 4.37 -16.94 -3.94
C THR A 2 5.30 -16.04 -3.12
N ASP A 3 6.60 -16.09 -3.39
CA ASP A 3 7.55 -15.23 -2.66
C ASP A 3 7.31 -13.75 -2.95
N ASN A 4 6.92 -13.38 -4.17
CA ASN A 4 6.53 -12.01 -4.50
C ASN A 4 5.25 -11.57 -3.79
N GLU A 5 4.24 -12.44 -3.65
CA GLU A 5 3.04 -12.13 -2.87
C GLU A 5 3.39 -11.86 -1.39
N LYS A 6 4.30 -12.63 -0.79
CA LYS A 6 4.76 -12.39 0.59
C LYS A 6 5.54 -11.08 0.71
N ARG A 7 6.48 -10.82 -0.20
CA ARG A 7 7.25 -9.56 -0.24
C ARG A 7 6.32 -8.35 -0.38
N ALA A 8 5.31 -8.44 -1.24
CA ALA A 8 4.31 -7.39 -1.43
C ALA A 8 3.50 -7.14 -0.16
N HIS A 9 3.09 -8.20 0.53
CA HIS A 9 2.40 -8.09 1.82
C HIS A 9 3.25 -7.41 2.88
N ASP A 10 4.47 -7.90 3.10
CA ASP A 10 5.38 -7.36 4.13
C ASP A 10 5.69 -5.88 3.86
N PHE A 11 5.95 -5.54 2.58
CA PHE A 11 6.17 -4.16 2.17
C PHE A 11 4.91 -3.30 2.44
N ALA A 12 3.73 -3.74 2.00
CA ALA A 12 2.49 -3.01 2.18
C ALA A 12 2.18 -2.73 3.66
N VAL A 13 2.32 -3.74 4.52
CA VAL A 13 2.15 -3.60 5.97
C VAL A 13 3.16 -2.60 6.55
N SER A 14 4.41 -2.62 6.10
CA SER A 14 5.47 -1.74 6.61
C SER A 14 5.23 -0.26 6.29
N ILE A 15 4.64 0.05 5.12
CA ILE A 15 4.44 1.43 4.67
C ILE A 15 3.04 1.98 4.96
N LEU A 16 2.07 1.12 5.28
CA LEU A 16 0.68 1.51 5.54
C LEU A 16 0.53 2.61 6.60
N PRO A 17 1.25 2.57 7.76
CA PRO A 17 1.16 3.65 8.75
C PRO A 17 1.63 4.99 8.18
N LYS A 18 2.69 4.98 7.36
CA LYS A 18 3.21 6.21 6.76
C LYS A 18 2.27 6.77 5.70
N MET A 19 1.68 5.88 4.90
CA MET A 19 0.67 6.27 3.91
C MET A 19 -0.56 6.86 4.59
N PHE A 20 -1.01 6.29 5.70
CA PHE A 20 -2.11 6.85 6.49
C PHE A 20 -1.80 8.27 6.98
N GLU A 21 -0.61 8.51 7.55
CA GLU A 21 -0.19 9.87 7.96
C GLU A 21 -0.22 10.87 6.80
N ILE A 22 0.30 10.48 5.64
CA ILE A 22 0.30 11.33 4.43
C ILE A 22 -1.13 11.67 4.03
N ARG A 23 -2.03 10.67 3.97
CA ARG A 23 -3.45 10.86 3.61
C ARG A 23 -4.19 11.78 4.58
N VAL A 24 -3.96 11.64 5.88
CA VAL A 24 -4.55 12.52 6.90
C VAL A 24 -4.07 13.96 6.70
N ASN A 25 -2.77 14.16 6.47
CA ASN A 25 -2.21 15.49 6.25
C ASN A 25 -2.72 16.12 4.95
N GLU A 26 -2.87 15.34 3.88
CA GLU A 26 -3.48 15.77 2.61
C GLU A 26 -4.93 16.20 2.80
N ALA A 27 -5.72 15.40 3.52
CA ALA A 27 -7.12 15.71 3.83
C ALA A 27 -7.27 17.02 4.62
N GLN A 28 -6.45 17.21 5.66
CA GLN A 28 -6.44 18.42 6.48
C GLN A 28 -6.02 19.66 5.68
N SER A 29 -5.05 19.51 4.78
CA SER A 29 -4.56 20.61 3.93
C SER A 29 -5.59 21.06 2.88
N GLN A 30 -6.55 20.20 2.52
CA GLN A 30 -7.59 20.52 1.53
C GLN A 30 -8.87 21.11 2.13
N GLU A 31 -8.90 21.47 3.42
CA GLU A 31 -10.10 21.88 4.17
C GLU A 31 -11.29 20.90 4.04
N LYS A 32 -11.01 19.65 3.63
CA LYS A 32 -12.01 18.60 3.59
C LYS A 32 -12.18 18.10 5.02
N GLY A 33 -13.31 18.43 5.63
CA GLY A 33 -13.68 17.95 6.97
C GLY A 33 -13.60 16.42 7.09
N ASN A 34 -13.54 15.91 8.32
CA ASN A 34 -13.40 14.49 8.73
C ASN A 34 -13.35 13.48 7.57
N VAL A 35 -12.14 13.24 7.05
CA VAL A 35 -11.92 12.20 6.05
C VAL A 35 -11.81 10.85 6.75
N THR A 36 -12.76 9.97 6.45
CA THR A 36 -12.68 8.56 6.82
C THR A 36 -11.73 7.86 5.85
N ILE A 37 -10.60 7.37 6.35
CA ILE A 37 -9.66 6.57 5.56
C ILE A 37 -9.92 5.09 5.83
N ASP A 38 -10.26 4.34 4.78
CA ASP A 38 -10.36 2.89 4.86
C ASP A 38 -8.98 2.26 4.68
N LEU A 39 -8.40 1.83 5.80
CA LEU A 39 -7.07 1.21 5.85
C LEU A 39 -6.98 -0.09 5.05
N TYR A 40 -8.08 -0.85 4.94
CA TYR A 40 -8.06 -2.11 4.19
C TYR A 40 -7.98 -1.83 2.68
N THR A 41 -8.76 -0.86 2.21
CA THR A 41 -8.71 -0.42 0.81
C THR A 41 -7.35 0.15 0.45
N GLU A 42 -6.75 0.98 1.32
CA GLU A 42 -5.39 1.50 1.10
C GLU A 42 -4.34 0.39 1.13
N TYR A 43 -4.43 -0.56 2.06
CA TYR A 43 -3.58 -1.75 2.06
C TYR A 43 -3.65 -2.52 0.74
N LEU A 44 -4.86 -2.76 0.22
CA LEU A 44 -5.05 -3.49 -1.04
C LEU A 44 -4.45 -2.74 -2.25
N ASP A 45 -4.63 -1.42 -2.34
CA ASP A 45 -4.05 -0.62 -3.42
C ASP A 45 -2.51 -0.67 -3.39
N ILE A 46 -1.91 -0.51 -2.20
CA ILE A 46 -0.48 -0.62 -2.00
C ILE A 46 0.02 -2.03 -2.37
N TYR A 47 -0.62 -3.06 -1.83
CA TYR A 47 -0.26 -4.45 -2.08
C TYR A 47 -0.25 -4.78 -3.57
N ASN A 48 -1.30 -4.42 -4.31
CA ASN A 48 -1.43 -4.74 -5.72
C ASN A 48 -0.33 -4.04 -6.56
N ARG A 49 -0.09 -2.75 -6.32
CA ARG A 49 0.96 -1.99 -7.04
C ARG A 49 2.36 -2.53 -6.78
N VAL A 50 2.62 -2.92 -5.53
CA VAL A 50 3.91 -3.48 -5.13
C VAL A 50 4.08 -4.89 -5.71
N LEU A 51 3.02 -5.70 -5.70
CA LEU A 51 3.03 -7.04 -6.30
C LEU A 51 3.30 -6.98 -7.81
N GLU A 52 2.65 -6.05 -8.53
CA GLU A 52 2.93 -5.82 -9.95
C GLU A 52 4.40 -5.46 -10.18
N SER A 53 4.98 -4.63 -9.31
CA SER A 53 6.39 -4.26 -9.37
C SER A 53 7.31 -5.45 -9.09
N PHE A 54 7.01 -6.25 -8.05
CA PHE A 54 7.80 -7.45 -7.75
C PHE A 54 7.71 -8.48 -8.86
N ASN A 55 6.54 -8.73 -9.44
CA ASN A 55 6.39 -9.67 -10.55
C ASN A 55 7.10 -9.21 -11.83
N ARG A 56 7.22 -7.90 -12.05
CA ARG A 56 8.00 -7.33 -13.17
C ARG A 56 9.50 -7.48 -12.94
N ASP A 57 9.97 -7.18 -11.73
CA ASP A 57 11.39 -7.02 -11.44
C ASP A 57 12.06 -8.32 -10.93
N PHE A 58 11.28 -9.20 -10.32
CA PHE A 58 11.67 -10.52 -9.85
C PHE A 58 10.75 -11.54 -10.50
N LEU A 59 11.14 -12.03 -11.68
CA LEU A 59 10.48 -13.18 -12.26
C LEU A 59 10.63 -14.34 -11.28
N ASP A 60 9.52 -15.00 -10.92
CA ASP A 60 9.56 -16.27 -10.20
C ASP A 60 10.31 -17.26 -11.11
N GLU A 61 11.63 -17.36 -10.96
CA GLU A 61 12.42 -18.40 -11.62
C GLU A 61 11.88 -19.75 -11.12
N LYS A 62 11.27 -20.49 -12.04
CA LYS A 62 10.82 -21.87 -11.83
C LYS A 62 12.01 -22.83 -11.77
#